data_AF-A0A093BSS5-F1
#
_entry.id   AF-A0A093BSS5-F1
#
_cell.length_a   1.000
_cell.length_b   1.000
_cell.length_c   1.000
_cell.angle_alpha   90.00
_cell.angle_beta   90.00
_cell.angle_gamma   90.00
#
_symmetry.space_group_name_H-M   'P 1'
#
loop_
_entity.id
_entity.type
_entity.pdbx_description
1 polymer ?
#
loop_
_entity_poly.entity_id
_entity_poly.type
_entity_poly.pdbx_seq_one_letter_code
_entity_poly.pdbx_strand_id
1 'polypeptide(L)'
;RYEHNKTGSILINSLCLSNGGIFPETHYPRFIQKILSDGGLLSPVITRLMNFFFFSRGLGAVFGPYTQPSQAEYWDMWTAVRTNDGNLVVDSILQYINQRKKHRDRWVGALMTTSVPLHLIYGPLDPVNPHPEFLQLYKKVLPMSTVSVLDDHISHYPQLEDPTGFLNAYLNFINSF
;
A
#
# COMPACT_ATOMS: atom_id res chain seq x y z
N ARG A 1 19.63 -6.72 -24.51
CA ARG A 1 19.55 -8.18 -24.72
C ARG A 1 19.28 -8.81 -23.36
N TYR A 2 18.03 -9.17 -23.06
CA TYR A 2 17.70 -9.95 -21.86
C TYR A 2 17.99 -11.41 -22.17
N GLU A 3 18.84 -12.08 -21.40
CA GLU A 3 19.04 -13.53 -21.50
C GLU A 3 17.78 -14.24 -20.97
N HIS A 4 16.85 -14.58 -21.86
CA HIS A 4 15.86 -15.62 -21.58
C HIS A 4 16.61 -16.94 -21.36
N ASN A 5 16.34 -17.62 -20.23
CA ASN A 5 16.76 -19.00 -19.86
C ASN A 5 17.77 -19.17 -18.72
N LYS A 6 18.11 -18.14 -17.94
CA LYS A 6 18.62 -18.39 -16.56
C LYS A 6 17.46 -18.31 -15.58
N THR A 7 17.07 -19.44 -15.02
CA THR A 7 16.24 -19.47 -13.80
C THR A 7 17.09 -18.92 -12.65
N GLY A 8 17.11 -17.61 -12.50
CA GLY A 8 17.66 -16.98 -11.30
C GLY A 8 16.74 -17.33 -10.13
N SER A 9 17.31 -17.88 -9.05
CA SER A 9 16.62 -17.96 -7.77
C SER A 9 16.80 -16.65 -7.04
N ILE A 10 15.70 -15.95 -6.73
CA ILE A 10 15.74 -14.81 -5.82
C ILE A 10 15.69 -15.37 -4.40
N LEU A 11 16.75 -15.17 -3.63
CA LEU A 11 16.73 -15.40 -2.19
C LEU A 11 16.13 -14.17 -1.53
N ILE A 12 15.03 -14.34 -0.80
CA ILE A 12 14.43 -13.29 0.02
C ILE A 12 14.96 -13.51 1.44
N ASN A 13 15.71 -12.55 1.96
CA ASN A 13 16.27 -12.63 3.32
C ASN A 13 15.28 -12.15 4.39
N SER A 14 14.41 -11.21 4.05
CA SER A 14 13.41 -10.64 4.95
C SER A 14 12.31 -9.92 4.14
N LEU A 15 11.20 -9.61 4.80
CA LEU A 15 10.09 -8.85 4.22
C LEU A 15 9.62 -7.77 5.22
N CYS A 16 9.62 -6.51 4.79
CA CYS A 16 9.04 -5.41 5.53
C CYS A 16 7.84 -4.85 4.76
N LEU A 17 6.67 -4.86 5.40
CA LEU A 17 5.42 -4.34 4.88
C LEU A 17 5.15 -2.95 5.45
N SER A 18 4.36 -2.14 4.75
CA SER A 18 3.94 -0.80 5.16
C SER A 18 2.51 -0.55 4.71
N ASN A 19 1.59 -0.20 5.62
CA ASN A 19 0.18 0.24 5.47
C ASN A 19 -0.68 -0.36 4.33
N GLY A 20 -0.22 -1.38 3.63
CA GLY A 20 -0.86 -2.03 2.51
C GLY A 20 -1.61 -3.24 3.04
N GLY A 21 -2.89 -3.06 3.36
CA GLY A 21 -3.65 -4.13 3.99
C GLY A 21 -3.77 -5.36 3.11
N ILE A 22 -3.18 -6.48 3.52
CA ILE A 22 -3.30 -7.75 2.79
C ILE A 22 -4.64 -8.46 3.06
N PHE A 23 -5.30 -8.08 4.17
CA PHE A 23 -6.57 -8.65 4.61
C PHE A 23 -7.74 -7.99 3.88
N PRO A 24 -8.53 -8.72 3.08
CA PRO A 24 -9.76 -8.17 2.52
C PRO A 24 -10.80 -7.82 3.61
N GLU A 25 -10.73 -8.43 4.79
CA GLU A 25 -11.72 -8.31 5.87
C GLU A 25 -11.68 -6.95 6.58
N THR A 26 -10.53 -6.28 6.59
CA THR A 26 -10.31 -5.00 7.28
C THR A 26 -9.95 -3.87 6.33
N HIS A 27 -10.10 -4.11 5.02
CA HIS A 27 -9.83 -3.13 4.00
C HIS A 27 -11.10 -2.37 3.62
N TYR A 28 -11.04 -1.04 3.73
CA TYR A 28 -12.14 -0.14 3.36
C TYR A 28 -11.75 0.63 2.09
N PRO A 29 -12.02 0.08 0.89
CA PRO A 29 -11.69 0.77 -0.34
C PRO A 29 -12.53 2.04 -0.46
N ARG A 30 -11.87 3.11 -0.89
CA ARG A 30 -12.48 4.42 -1.13
C ARG A 30 -13.56 4.29 -2.21
N PHE A 31 -14.53 5.20 -2.21
CA PHE A 31 -15.63 5.17 -3.18
C PHE A 31 -15.15 5.12 -4.64
N ILE A 32 -14.16 5.95 -4.99
CA ILE A 32 -13.59 5.95 -6.34
C ILE A 32 -12.87 4.63 -6.66
N GLN A 33 -12.27 3.97 -5.68
CA GLN A 33 -11.61 2.67 -5.87
C GLN A 33 -12.64 1.58 -6.16
N LYS A 34 -13.80 1.59 -5.47
CA LYS A 34 -14.93 0.69 -5.77
C LYS A 34 -15.46 0.93 -7.18
N ILE A 35 -15.64 2.19 -7.58
CA ILE A 35 -16.09 2.51 -8.95
C ILE A 35 -15.07 2.03 -9.98
N LEU A 36 -13.78 2.25 -9.77
CA LEU A 36 -12.77 1.86 -10.75
C LEU A 36 -12.56 0.34 -10.79
N SER A 37 -12.69 -0.35 -9.64
CA SER A 37 -12.58 -1.82 -9.58
C SER A 37 -13.81 -2.52 -10.16
N ASP A 38 -15.01 -1.97 -9.96
CA ASP A 38 -16.29 -2.65 -10.25
C ASP A 38 -17.07 -2.00 -11.41
N GLY A 39 -16.64 -0.83 -11.88
CA GLY A 39 -17.37 0.02 -12.84
C GLY A 39 -17.28 -0.38 -14.30
N GLY A 40 -16.55 -1.46 -14.63
CA GLY A 40 -16.52 -2.06 -15.96
C GLY A 40 -16.29 -1.05 -17.09
N LEU A 41 -17.29 -0.87 -17.95
CA LEU A 41 -17.24 -0.01 -19.15
C LEU A 41 -17.11 1.49 -18.85
N LEU A 42 -17.38 1.94 -17.62
CA LEU A 42 -17.26 3.35 -17.25
C LEU A 42 -15.86 3.72 -16.75
N SER A 43 -15.06 2.75 -16.30
CA SER A 43 -13.71 2.98 -15.80
C SER A 43 -12.80 3.70 -16.81
N PRO A 44 -12.77 3.34 -18.11
CA PRO A 44 -11.94 4.04 -19.11
C PRO A 44 -12.34 5.50 -19.35
N VAL A 45 -13.59 5.88 -19.07
CA VAL A 45 -14.05 7.28 -19.17
C VAL A 45 -13.57 8.05 -17.94
N ILE A 46 -13.72 7.46 -16.75
CA ILE A 46 -13.32 8.07 -15.48
C ILE A 46 -11.80 8.30 -15.44
N THR A 47 -11.00 7.32 -15.87
CA THR A 47 -9.53 7.45 -15.89
C THR A 47 -9.04 8.53 -16.86
N ARG A 48 -9.77 8.79 -17.95
CA ARG A 48 -9.50 9.89 -18.88
C ARG A 48 -9.86 11.27 -18.32
N LEU A 49 -10.87 11.34 -17.44
CA LEU A 49 -11.26 12.57 -16.75
C LEU A 49 -10.36 12.88 -15.53
N MET A 50 -9.47 11.96 -15.14
CA MET A 50 -8.54 12.18 -14.05
C MET A 50 -7.57 13.32 -14.38
N ASN A 51 -7.54 14.31 -13.49
CA ASN A 51 -6.68 15.48 -13.58
C ASN A 51 -6.01 15.76 -12.22
N PHE A 52 -5.09 16.71 -12.20
CA PHE A 52 -4.32 17.06 -11.01
C PHE A 52 -5.19 17.37 -9.79
N PHE A 53 -6.31 18.08 -9.98
CA PHE A 53 -7.20 18.48 -8.89
C PHE A 53 -7.88 17.28 -8.22
N PHE A 54 -8.43 16.35 -9.00
CA PHE A 54 -9.03 15.13 -8.44
C PHE A 54 -7.98 14.21 -7.83
N PHE A 55 -6.80 14.13 -8.46
CA PHE A 55 -5.67 13.36 -7.94
C PHE A 55 -5.21 13.86 -6.58
N SER A 56 -4.89 15.15 -6.44
CA SER A 56 -4.35 15.72 -5.20
C SER A 56 -5.37 15.63 -4.06
N ARG A 57 -6.66 15.92 -4.33
CA ARG A 57 -7.72 15.73 -3.33
C ARG A 57 -7.92 14.26 -2.93
N GLY A 58 -7.85 13.35 -3.90
CA GLY A 58 -7.98 11.92 -3.65
C GLY A 58 -6.84 11.37 -2.79
N LEU A 59 -5.61 11.76 -3.13
CA LEU A 59 -4.39 11.37 -2.46
C LEU A 59 -4.28 12.00 -1.06
N GLY A 60 -4.46 13.31 -0.93
CA GLY A 60 -4.37 14.00 0.36
C GLY A 60 -5.35 13.49 1.41
N ALA A 61 -6.50 12.98 0.97
CA ALA A 61 -7.51 12.42 1.87
C ALA A 61 -7.16 11.04 2.46
N VAL A 62 -5.98 10.48 2.15
CA VAL A 62 -5.40 9.34 2.88
C VAL A 62 -4.11 9.70 3.64
N PHE A 63 -3.61 10.94 3.52
CA PHE A 63 -2.52 11.47 4.33
C PHE A 63 -3.05 12.01 5.66
N GLY A 64 -2.21 12.03 6.70
CA GLY A 64 -2.53 12.66 7.96
C GLY A 64 -2.77 14.17 7.80
N PRO A 65 -3.57 14.80 8.69
CA PRO A 65 -3.90 16.23 8.58
C PRO A 65 -2.68 17.14 8.77
N TYR A 66 -1.63 16.66 9.43
CA TYR A 66 -0.40 17.43 9.73
C TYR A 66 0.80 17.03 8.86
N THR A 67 0.61 16.06 7.97
CA THR A 67 1.64 15.45 7.12
C THR A 67 1.24 15.49 5.64
N GLN A 68 0.37 16.46 5.27
CA GLN A 68 -0.06 16.64 3.90
C GLN A 68 1.14 16.95 2.98
N PRO A 69 1.19 16.33 1.78
CA PRO A 69 2.17 16.70 0.77
C PRO A 69 2.09 18.18 0.43
N SER A 70 3.24 18.78 0.20
CA SER A 70 3.34 20.11 -0.40
C SER A 70 2.81 20.10 -1.83
N GLN A 71 2.52 21.30 -2.34
CA GLN A 71 2.06 21.46 -3.72
C GLN A 71 3.07 20.92 -4.74
N ALA A 72 4.38 21.03 -4.46
CA ALA A 72 5.44 20.50 -5.31
C ALA A 72 5.43 18.97 -5.32
N GLU A 73 5.33 18.32 -4.16
CA GLU A 73 5.26 16.86 -4.05
C GLU A 73 4.03 16.29 -4.74
N TYR A 74 2.87 16.95 -4.65
CA TYR A 74 1.70 16.56 -5.44
C TYR A 74 1.97 16.61 -6.95
N TRP A 75 2.67 17.63 -7.44
CA TRP A 75 3.01 17.74 -8.85
C TRP A 75 4.00 16.67 -9.30
N ASP A 76 4.98 16.34 -8.47
CA ASP A 76 5.95 15.27 -8.73
C ASP A 76 5.22 13.91 -8.83
N MET A 77 4.37 13.60 -7.86
CA MET A 77 3.58 12.37 -7.86
C MET A 77 2.59 12.32 -9.04
N TRP A 78 1.95 13.43 -9.38
CA TRP A 78 1.06 13.52 -10.53
C TRP A 78 1.82 13.30 -11.85
N THR A 79 3.01 13.88 -11.98
CA THR A 79 3.87 13.71 -13.16
C THR A 79 4.25 12.24 -13.34
N ALA A 80 4.59 11.55 -12.24
CA ALA A 80 4.85 10.11 -12.28
C ALA A 80 3.62 9.32 -12.75
N VAL A 81 2.43 9.61 -12.23
CA VAL A 81 1.18 8.97 -12.65
C VAL A 81 0.85 9.23 -14.12
N ARG A 82 1.15 10.42 -14.64
CA ARG A 82 0.87 10.80 -16.03
C ARG A 82 1.92 10.37 -17.03
N THR A 83 3.08 9.92 -16.57
CA THR A 83 4.14 9.42 -17.45
C THR A 83 3.60 8.25 -18.27
N ASN A 84 3.77 8.35 -19.59
CA ASN A 84 3.29 7.34 -20.55
C ASN A 84 1.80 6.98 -20.38
N ASP A 85 0.97 7.99 -20.10
CA ASP A 85 -0.48 7.85 -19.87
C ASP A 85 -0.84 6.83 -18.76
N GLY A 86 0.01 6.73 -17.73
CA GLY A 86 -0.19 5.80 -16.60
C GLY A 86 -1.53 5.95 -15.87
N ASN A 87 -2.17 7.11 -15.95
CA ASN A 87 -3.53 7.32 -15.44
C ASN A 87 -4.57 6.39 -16.10
N LEU A 88 -4.35 5.97 -17.34
CA LEU A 88 -5.29 5.15 -18.11
C LEU A 88 -5.31 3.68 -17.66
N VAL A 89 -4.29 3.21 -16.94
CA VAL A 89 -4.21 1.82 -16.45
C VAL A 89 -4.59 1.68 -14.97
N VAL A 90 -5.01 2.76 -14.31
CA VAL A 90 -5.34 2.76 -12.87
C VAL A 90 -6.48 1.80 -12.55
N ASP A 91 -7.47 1.68 -13.42
CA ASP A 91 -8.57 0.71 -13.27
C ASP A 91 -8.07 -0.74 -13.28
N SER A 92 -7.14 -1.05 -14.17
CA SER A 92 -6.49 -2.35 -14.29
C SER A 92 -5.63 -2.66 -13.06
N ILE A 93 -4.89 -1.67 -12.56
CA ILE A 93 -4.12 -1.79 -11.32
C ILE A 93 -5.06 -2.06 -10.14
N LEU A 94 -6.16 -1.32 -10.02
CA LEU A 94 -7.11 -1.47 -8.91
C LEU A 94 -7.83 -2.82 -8.86
N GLN A 95 -7.76 -3.63 -9.93
CA GLN A 95 -8.22 -5.02 -9.88
C GLN A 95 -7.50 -5.87 -8.84
N TYR A 96 -6.34 -5.42 -8.31
CA TYR A 96 -5.70 -6.09 -7.17
C TYR A 96 -6.67 -6.21 -5.98
N ILE A 97 -7.65 -5.31 -5.82
CA ILE A 97 -8.64 -5.37 -4.73
C ILE A 97 -9.50 -6.63 -4.86
N ASN A 98 -9.95 -6.93 -6.08
CA ASN A 98 -10.70 -8.16 -6.39
C ASN A 98 -9.80 -9.40 -6.29
N GLN A 99 -8.56 -9.29 -6.75
CA GLN A 99 -7.55 -10.35 -6.63
C GLN A 99 -7.21 -10.67 -5.17
N ARG A 100 -7.15 -9.66 -4.29
CA ARG A 100 -6.89 -9.83 -2.86
C ARG A 100 -7.96 -10.70 -2.21
N LYS A 101 -9.23 -10.49 -2.57
CA LYS A 101 -10.34 -11.36 -2.11
C LYS A 101 -10.18 -12.78 -2.68
N LYS A 102 -9.97 -12.89 -3.99
CA LYS A 102 -9.84 -14.17 -4.70
C LYS A 102 -8.65 -15.02 -4.23
N HIS A 103 -7.53 -14.37 -3.92
CA HIS A 103 -6.26 -15.01 -3.60
C HIS A 103 -5.87 -14.88 -2.13
N ARG A 104 -6.81 -14.48 -1.28
CA ARG A 104 -6.62 -14.28 0.16
C ARG A 104 -5.81 -15.43 0.77
N ASP A 105 -6.28 -16.65 0.61
CA ASP A 105 -5.67 -17.83 1.25
C ASP A 105 -4.25 -18.06 0.75
N ARG A 106 -4.00 -17.86 -0.54
CA ARG A 106 -2.67 -18.00 -1.13
C ARG A 106 -1.71 -16.92 -0.63
N TRP A 107 -2.15 -15.66 -0.65
CA TRP A 107 -1.28 -14.51 -0.37
C TRP A 107 -0.99 -14.39 1.12
N VAL A 108 -1.99 -14.53 1.97
CA VAL A 108 -1.77 -14.50 3.42
C VAL A 108 -1.23 -15.83 3.93
N GLY A 109 -1.63 -16.96 3.34
CA GLY A 109 -1.01 -18.25 3.65
C GLY A 109 0.50 -18.21 3.46
N ALA A 110 0.99 -17.58 2.38
CA ALA A 110 2.42 -17.40 2.17
C ALA A 110 3.10 -16.58 3.29
N LEU A 111 2.45 -15.55 3.82
CA LEU A 111 2.96 -14.80 4.97
C LEU A 111 2.88 -15.60 6.29
N MET A 112 1.86 -16.44 6.45
CA MET A 112 1.70 -17.29 7.64
C MET A 112 2.75 -18.40 7.70
N THR A 113 3.16 -18.93 6.55
CA THR A 113 4.10 -20.06 6.45
C THR A 113 5.54 -19.64 6.15
N THR A 114 5.81 -18.33 6.00
CA THR A 114 7.15 -17.86 5.69
C THR A 114 8.12 -18.12 6.84
N SER A 115 9.35 -18.52 6.51
CA SER A 115 10.44 -18.65 7.47
C SER A 115 11.35 -17.42 7.53
N VAL A 116 11.16 -16.47 6.61
CA VAL A 116 11.98 -15.24 6.60
C VAL A 116 11.40 -14.24 7.60
N PRO A 117 12.25 -13.43 8.27
CA PRO A 117 11.79 -12.34 9.12
C PRO A 117 10.76 -11.46 8.41
N LEU A 118 9.63 -11.25 9.08
CA LEU A 118 8.52 -10.44 8.61
C LEU A 118 8.27 -9.28 9.58
N HIS A 119 8.14 -8.07 9.05
CA HIS A 119 7.85 -6.87 9.82
C HIS A 119 6.78 -6.02 9.15
N LEU A 120 6.01 -5.30 9.96
CA LEU A 120 5.08 -4.27 9.50
C LEU A 120 5.44 -2.93 10.15
N ILE A 121 5.58 -1.89 9.33
CA ILE A 121 5.59 -0.50 9.78
C ILE A 121 4.19 0.06 9.54
N TYR A 122 3.57 0.63 10.57
CA TYR A 122 2.15 0.98 10.55
C TYR A 122 1.89 2.40 11.04
N GLY A 123 1.37 3.26 10.16
CA GLY A 123 0.74 4.53 10.49
C GLY A 123 -0.71 4.30 10.96
N PRO A 124 -1.06 4.64 12.21
CA PRO A 124 -2.35 4.28 12.81
C PRO A 124 -3.54 5.13 12.32
N LEU A 125 -3.31 6.28 11.68
CA LEU A 125 -4.38 7.16 11.19
C LEU A 125 -4.91 6.75 9.80
N ASP A 126 -4.42 5.64 9.25
CA ASP A 126 -4.78 5.16 7.91
C ASP A 126 -6.29 4.89 7.77
N PRO A 127 -7.02 5.66 6.92
CA PRO A 127 -8.46 5.46 6.73
C PRO A 127 -8.80 4.22 5.90
N VAL A 128 -7.81 3.62 5.22
CA VAL A 128 -7.97 2.45 4.34
C VAL A 128 -7.84 1.15 5.12
N ASN A 129 -6.97 1.13 6.14
CA ASN A 129 -6.72 0.00 7.02
C ASN A 129 -6.73 0.49 8.47
N PRO A 130 -7.92 0.80 9.02
CA PRO A 130 -8.05 1.56 10.25
C PRO A 130 -7.54 0.83 11.49
N HIS A 131 -7.01 1.62 12.41
CA HIS A 131 -6.70 1.19 13.76
C HIS A 131 -7.97 1.24 14.63
N PRO A 132 -8.19 0.26 15.53
CA PRO A 132 -7.30 -0.87 15.83
C PRO A 132 -7.56 -2.14 15.01
N GLU A 133 -8.62 -2.22 14.22
CA GLU A 133 -9.14 -3.47 13.65
C GLU A 133 -8.11 -4.16 12.75
N PHE A 134 -7.45 -3.40 11.87
CA PHE A 134 -6.44 -3.95 10.98
C PHE A 134 -5.26 -4.53 11.77
N LEU A 135 -4.72 -3.76 12.73
CA LEU A 135 -3.55 -4.15 13.50
C LEU A 135 -3.82 -5.36 14.41
N GLN A 136 -5.01 -5.42 15.02
CA GLN A 136 -5.44 -6.57 15.81
C GLN A 136 -5.53 -7.84 14.97
N LEU A 137 -6.15 -7.75 13.79
CA LEU A 137 -6.22 -8.88 12.86
C LEU A 137 -4.83 -9.30 12.38
N TYR A 138 -3.96 -8.34 12.06
CA TYR A 138 -2.59 -8.60 11.64
C TYR A 138 -1.83 -9.41 12.69
N LYS A 139 -1.81 -8.95 13.94
CA LYS A 139 -1.13 -9.65 15.04
C LYS A 139 -1.71 -11.04 15.31
N LYS A 140 -3.03 -11.21 15.12
CA LYS A 140 -3.69 -12.51 15.28
C LYS A 140 -3.32 -13.50 14.16
N VAL A 141 -3.29 -13.04 12.92
CA VAL A 141 -3.06 -13.91 11.74
C VAL A 141 -1.58 -14.16 11.50
N LEU A 142 -0.71 -13.20 11.79
CA LEU A 142 0.73 -13.24 11.56
C LEU A 142 1.50 -13.07 12.88
N PRO A 143 1.34 -14.00 13.85
CA PRO A 143 1.90 -13.85 15.20
C PRO A 143 3.43 -13.84 15.23
N MET A 144 4.09 -14.38 14.20
CA MET A 144 5.55 -14.36 14.05
C MET A 144 6.08 -13.05 13.45
N SER A 145 5.20 -12.21 12.88
CA SER A 145 5.60 -10.90 12.38
C SER A 145 5.80 -9.93 13.54
N THR A 146 6.88 -9.17 13.48
CA THR A 146 7.07 -8.00 14.35
C THR A 146 6.33 -6.79 13.77
N VAL A 147 6.05 -5.78 14.60
CA VAL A 147 5.34 -4.56 14.16
C VAL A 147 5.92 -3.33 14.84
N SER A 148 6.16 -2.28 14.06
CA SER A 148 6.42 -0.91 14.53
C SER A 148 5.20 -0.04 14.22
N VAL A 149 4.58 0.53 15.25
CA VAL A 149 3.52 1.52 15.08
C VAL A 149 4.15 2.90 15.19
N LEU A 150 3.96 3.74 14.18
CA LEU A 150 4.43 5.13 14.17
C LEU A 150 3.46 6.03 14.94
N ASP A 151 3.83 7.31 15.09
CA ASP A 151 3.04 8.30 15.84
C ASP A 151 1.57 8.37 15.37
N ASP A 152 0.67 8.71 16.30
CA ASP A 152 -0.79 8.68 16.12
C ASP A 152 -1.32 9.52 14.94
N HIS A 153 -0.53 10.49 14.46
CA HIS A 153 -0.90 11.38 13.35
C HIS A 153 -0.46 10.87 11.97
N ILE A 154 0.31 9.77 11.91
CA ILE A 154 0.83 9.19 10.67
C ILE A 154 -0.22 8.27 10.04
N SER A 155 -0.47 8.46 8.74
CA SER A 155 -1.55 7.81 8.00
C SER A 155 -1.02 6.79 6.98
N HIS A 156 -1.64 6.73 5.78
CA HIS A 156 -1.52 5.64 4.82
C HIS A 156 -0.14 5.52 4.14
N TYR A 157 0.63 6.60 4.06
CA TYR A 157 1.96 6.60 3.44
C TYR A 157 3.04 6.94 4.45
N PRO A 158 3.27 6.10 5.47
CA PRO A 158 4.16 6.42 6.59
C PRO A 158 5.58 6.77 6.15
N GLN A 159 6.07 6.18 5.04
CA GLN A 159 7.39 6.50 4.48
C GLN A 159 7.52 7.92 3.91
N LEU A 160 6.39 8.57 3.58
CA LEU A 160 6.35 9.97 3.12
C LEU A 160 5.95 10.91 4.26
N GLU A 161 5.13 10.44 5.18
CA GLU A 161 4.59 11.24 6.30
C GLU A 161 5.58 11.39 7.46
N ASP A 162 6.33 10.34 7.78
CA ASP A 162 7.45 10.37 8.73
C ASP A 162 8.62 9.52 8.19
N PRO A 163 9.40 10.07 7.24
CA PRO A 163 10.52 9.35 6.64
C PRO A 163 11.57 8.92 7.67
N THR A 164 11.76 9.70 8.75
CA THR A 164 12.75 9.42 9.79
C THR A 164 12.30 8.27 10.68
N GLY A 165 11.07 8.30 11.19
CA GLY A 165 10.52 7.21 11.99
C GLY A 165 10.36 5.94 11.17
N PHE A 166 9.96 6.04 9.91
CA PHE A 166 9.91 4.89 8.99
C PHE A 166 11.30 4.27 8.80
N LEU A 167 12.33 5.08 8.53
CA LEU A 167 13.71 4.60 8.37
C LEU A 167 14.24 3.95 9.65
N ASN A 168 14.02 4.57 10.81
CA ASN A 168 14.44 4.03 12.09
C ASN A 168 13.76 2.69 12.39
N ALA A 169 12.44 2.58 12.16
CA ALA A 169 11.71 1.33 12.30
C ALA A 169 12.26 0.23 11.37
N TYR A 170 12.56 0.58 10.12
CA TYR A 170 13.13 -0.36 9.16
C TYR A 170 14.56 -0.81 9.55
N LEU A 171 15.42 0.12 9.96
CA LEU A 171 16.79 -0.20 10.37
C LEU A 171 16.81 -1.04 11.65
N ASN A 172 15.93 -0.75 12.62
CA ASN A 172 15.78 -1.58 13.81
C ASN A 172 15.36 -3.00 13.45
N PHE A 173 14.46 -3.16 12.47
CA PHE A 173 14.07 -4.48 11.98
C PHE A 173 15.26 -5.21 11.32
N ILE A 174 15.93 -4.60 10.35
CA ILE A 174 16.97 -5.31 9.57
C ILE A 174 18.22 -5.64 10.39
N ASN A 175 18.47 -4.90 11.48
CA ASN A 175 19.59 -5.15 12.40
C ASN A 175 19.24 -6.14 13.54
N SER A 176 18.03 -6.72 13.54
CA SER A 176 17.54 -7.59 14.64
C SER A 176 17.69 -9.09 14.41
N PHE A 177 18.20 -9.52 13.25
CA PHE A 177 18.34 -10.93 12.87
C PHE A 177 19.60 -11.21 12.05
#